data_AF-A0A843GXG9-F1
#
_entry.id   AF-A0A843GXG9-F1
#
_cell.length_a   1.000
_cell.length_b   1.000
_cell.length_c   1.000
_cell.angle_alpha   90.00
_cell.angle_beta   90.00
_cell.angle_gamma   90.00
#
_symmetry.space_group_name_H-M   'P 1'
#
loop_
_entity.id
_entity.type
_entity.pdbx_description
1 polymer ?
#
loop_
_entity_poly.entity_id
_entity_poly.type
_entity_poly.pdbx_seq_one_letter_code
_entity_poly.pdbx_strand_id
1 'polypeptide(L)'
;MKELKRVYPNKGVEAEYRKKLGKLVDLMSKSVMYWLLADWGGRTTREMSIILRKRIKQWDKVFGKEAEKIALWFVKSVKKHTEFGMKTAFREAGLKLNADVPKNTELGVEIENRSLIRSIPEKYFTGIETIAMMALLYGWSKETLADEIQKRYRITIRRTKIIASDQTHKTTELFKRAICLESKIWLGKWQYTYRSEHPREEHIRMDGTVFDLRKGCYDEKVGEYVFPSQLVSCKCNFVPVIPEFADDLKKIVEGGSYFKNIARGSNY
;
A
#
# COMPACT_ATOMS: atom_id res chain seq x y z
N MET A 1 20.59 -24.02 6.50
CA MET A 1 19.45 -23.10 6.77
C MET A 1 18.31 -23.42 5.82
N LYS A 2 17.10 -23.60 6.34
CA LYS A 2 15.92 -23.93 5.52
C LYS A 2 15.09 -22.68 5.24
N GLU A 3 14.86 -22.39 3.97
CA GLU A 3 14.00 -21.29 3.53
C GLU A 3 12.58 -21.79 3.27
N LEU A 4 11.58 -21.04 3.76
CA LEU A 4 10.20 -21.31 3.41
C LEU A 4 9.87 -20.75 2.02
N LYS A 5 8.96 -21.43 1.32
CA LYS A 5 8.45 -20.94 0.04
C LYS A 5 7.83 -19.55 0.18
N ARG A 6 8.10 -18.73 -0.81
CA ARG A 6 7.59 -17.37 -0.90
C ARG A 6 6.07 -17.34 -1.03
N VAL A 7 5.44 -16.52 -0.20
CA VAL A 7 4.03 -16.13 -0.32
C VAL A 7 3.93 -14.79 -1.05
N TYR A 8 3.17 -14.75 -2.14
CA TYR A 8 2.99 -13.57 -2.98
C TYR A 8 1.69 -12.82 -2.65
N PRO A 9 1.67 -11.48 -2.80
CA PRO A 9 0.43 -10.72 -2.70
C PRO A 9 -0.59 -11.14 -3.77
N ASN A 10 -1.86 -11.23 -3.38
CA ASN A 10 -2.92 -11.73 -4.26
C ASN A 10 -3.38 -10.68 -5.29
N LYS A 11 -3.20 -10.95 -6.58
CA LYS A 11 -3.57 -10.03 -7.67
C LYS A 11 -5.07 -9.87 -7.89
N GLY A 12 -5.87 -10.89 -7.57
CA GLY A 12 -7.33 -10.79 -7.60
C GLY A 12 -7.87 -9.83 -6.54
N VAL A 13 -7.34 -9.91 -5.31
CA VAL A 13 -7.69 -8.98 -4.23
C VAL A 13 -7.25 -7.55 -4.57
N GLU A 14 -6.04 -7.36 -5.12
CA GLU A 14 -5.56 -6.06 -5.58
C GLU A 14 -6.49 -5.45 -6.64
N ALA A 15 -6.87 -6.25 -7.66
CA ALA A 15 -7.72 -5.80 -8.76
C ALA A 15 -9.13 -5.43 -8.27
N GLU A 16 -9.73 -6.26 -7.39
CA GLU A 16 -11.05 -5.98 -6.84
C GLU A 16 -11.02 -4.77 -5.89
N TYR A 17 -9.96 -4.60 -5.08
CA TYR A 17 -9.80 -3.41 -4.25
C TYR A 17 -9.73 -2.14 -5.10
N ARG A 18 -8.88 -2.15 -6.14
CA ARG A 18 -8.79 -1.06 -7.12
C ARG A 18 -10.15 -0.75 -7.76
N LYS A 19 -10.92 -1.78 -8.14
CA LYS A 19 -12.25 -1.62 -8.74
C LYS A 19 -13.23 -0.96 -7.78
N LYS A 20 -13.25 -1.36 -6.50
CA LYS A 20 -14.11 -0.74 -5.48
C LYS A 20 -13.78 0.74 -5.29
N LEU A 21 -12.49 1.08 -5.19
CA LEU A 21 -12.05 2.48 -5.06
C LEU A 21 -12.36 3.31 -6.32
N GLY A 22 -12.10 2.75 -7.50
CA GLY A 22 -12.39 3.40 -8.78
C GLY A 22 -13.87 3.76 -8.92
N LYS A 23 -14.77 2.82 -8.61
CA LYS A 23 -16.22 3.08 -8.65
C LYS A 23 -16.65 4.26 -7.78
N LEU A 24 -16.09 4.41 -6.57
CA LEU A 24 -16.41 5.56 -5.72
C LEU A 24 -15.93 6.88 -6.33
N VAL A 25 -14.72 6.88 -6.90
CA VAL A 25 -14.16 8.05 -7.58
C VAL A 25 -14.97 8.41 -8.82
N ASP A 26 -15.41 7.43 -9.62
CA ASP A 26 -16.21 7.64 -10.81
C ASP A 26 -17.54 8.32 -10.46
N LEU A 27 -18.24 7.80 -9.45
CA LEU A 27 -19.52 8.35 -8.99
C LEU A 27 -19.33 9.76 -8.44
N MET A 28 -18.29 9.99 -7.64
CA MET A 28 -17.95 11.30 -7.09
C MET A 28 -17.68 12.30 -8.20
N SER A 29 -16.78 11.97 -9.13
CA SER A 29 -16.36 12.89 -10.17
C SER A 29 -17.49 13.23 -11.13
N LYS A 30 -18.32 12.24 -11.50
CA LYS A 30 -19.53 12.49 -12.32
C LYS A 30 -20.51 13.42 -11.62
N SER A 31 -20.71 13.23 -10.31
CA SER A 31 -21.57 14.12 -9.51
C SER A 31 -21.02 15.54 -9.49
N VAL A 32 -19.73 15.70 -9.20
CA VAL A 32 -19.08 17.03 -9.15
C VAL A 32 -19.13 17.72 -10.51
N MET A 33 -18.76 17.01 -11.57
CA MET A 33 -18.84 17.52 -12.94
C MET A 33 -20.25 18.00 -13.30
N TYR A 34 -21.28 17.18 -13.04
CA TYR A 34 -22.67 17.58 -13.26
C TYR A 34 -23.02 18.89 -12.54
N TRP A 35 -22.76 18.96 -11.23
CA TRP A 35 -23.15 20.12 -10.42
C TRP A 35 -22.39 21.40 -10.77
N LEU A 36 -21.12 21.29 -11.18
CA LEU A 36 -20.32 22.45 -11.59
C LEU A 36 -20.69 22.95 -12.99
N LEU A 37 -21.11 22.06 -13.88
CA LEU A 37 -21.41 22.41 -15.28
C LEU A 37 -22.88 22.74 -15.57
N ALA A 38 -23.82 22.35 -14.71
CA ALA A 38 -25.26 22.48 -14.97
C ALA A 38 -25.75 23.93 -15.16
N ASP A 39 -25.00 24.92 -14.67
CA ASP A 39 -25.34 26.35 -14.74
C ASP A 39 -24.03 27.17 -14.69
N TRP A 40 -23.06 26.74 -15.50
CA TRP A 40 -21.79 27.45 -15.66
C TRP A 40 -22.02 28.76 -16.42
N GLY A 41 -21.43 29.85 -15.93
CA GLY A 41 -21.60 31.20 -16.49
C GLY A 41 -22.73 32.02 -15.86
N GLY A 42 -23.68 31.39 -15.16
CA GLY A 42 -24.77 32.07 -14.46
C GLY A 42 -24.51 32.36 -12.96
N ARG A 43 -23.36 31.91 -12.43
CA ARG A 43 -23.10 31.87 -10.98
C ARG A 43 -21.97 32.79 -10.53
N THR A 44 -22.15 33.36 -9.36
CA THR A 44 -21.13 34.07 -8.60
C THR A 44 -20.15 33.10 -7.91
N THR A 45 -18.98 33.61 -7.52
CA THR A 45 -18.00 32.87 -6.71
C THR A 45 -18.60 32.32 -5.42
N ARG A 46 -19.46 33.10 -4.75
CA ARG A 46 -20.11 32.69 -3.50
C ARG A 46 -21.02 31.48 -3.70
N GLU A 47 -21.84 31.49 -4.75
CA GLU A 47 -22.74 30.37 -5.08
C GLU A 47 -21.96 29.12 -5.43
N MET A 48 -20.86 29.26 -6.18
CA MET A 48 -19.99 28.14 -6.51
C MET A 48 -19.37 27.49 -5.26
N SER A 49 -18.88 28.29 -4.32
CA SER A 49 -18.35 27.79 -3.04
C SER A 49 -19.42 27.11 -2.18
N ILE A 50 -20.69 27.50 -2.26
CA ILE A 50 -21.79 26.84 -1.54
C ILE A 50 -22.04 25.45 -2.13
N ILE A 51 -22.10 25.36 -3.46
CA ILE A 51 -22.29 24.08 -4.18
C ILE A 51 -21.15 23.12 -3.85
N LEU A 52 -19.90 23.59 -3.98
CA LEU A 52 -18.71 22.79 -3.67
C LEU A 52 -18.74 22.25 -2.23
N ARG A 53 -18.97 23.11 -1.23
CA ARG A 53 -19.09 22.69 0.17
C ARG A 53 -20.19 21.65 0.37
N LYS A 54 -21.33 21.79 -0.32
CA LYS A 54 -22.42 20.80 -0.29
C LYS A 54 -21.98 19.47 -0.91
N ARG A 55 -21.13 19.47 -1.94
CA ARG A 55 -20.58 18.25 -2.56
C ARG A 55 -19.53 17.60 -1.68
N ILE A 56 -18.61 18.37 -1.11
CA ILE A 56 -17.59 17.91 -0.16
C ILE A 56 -18.27 17.17 1.00
N LYS A 57 -19.24 17.80 1.68
CA LYS A 57 -19.97 17.19 2.79
C LYS A 57 -20.73 15.92 2.40
N GLN A 58 -21.32 15.89 1.20
CA GLN A 58 -22.00 14.68 0.72
C GLN A 58 -21.01 13.55 0.53
N TRP A 59 -19.92 13.80 -0.18
CA TRP A 59 -18.97 12.76 -0.57
C TRP A 59 -18.08 12.32 0.58
N ASP A 60 -17.74 13.19 1.53
CA ASP A 60 -17.12 12.77 2.80
C ASP A 60 -17.98 11.74 3.54
N LYS A 61 -19.30 11.96 3.64
CA LYS A 61 -20.21 10.98 4.24
C LYS A 61 -20.26 9.65 3.48
N VAL A 62 -20.29 9.70 2.15
CA VAL A 62 -20.31 8.48 1.32
C VAL A 62 -19.01 7.71 1.47
N PHE A 63 -17.86 8.38 1.35
CA PHE A 63 -16.55 7.76 1.52
C PHE A 63 -16.33 7.28 2.95
N GLY A 64 -16.81 7.97 3.98
CA GLY A 64 -16.73 7.51 5.37
C GLY A 64 -17.42 6.16 5.58
N LYS A 65 -18.65 6.00 5.06
CA LYS A 65 -19.39 4.75 5.14
C LYS A 65 -18.77 3.62 4.31
N GLU A 66 -18.32 3.92 3.11
CA GLU A 66 -17.76 2.92 2.20
C GLU A 66 -16.32 2.54 2.57
N ALA A 67 -15.55 3.45 3.17
CA ALA A 67 -14.21 3.18 3.67
C ALA A 67 -14.20 2.05 4.71
N GLU A 68 -15.15 2.05 5.63
CA GLU A 68 -15.28 0.99 6.63
C GLU A 68 -15.53 -0.38 5.98
N LYS A 69 -16.52 -0.47 5.09
CA LYS A 69 -16.86 -1.73 4.41
C LYS A 69 -15.71 -2.24 3.54
N ILE A 70 -15.10 -1.36 2.76
CA ILE A 70 -14.04 -1.72 1.81
C ILE A 70 -12.77 -2.11 2.57
N ALA A 71 -12.38 -1.37 3.61
CA ALA A 71 -11.19 -1.69 4.41
C ALA A 71 -11.35 -3.03 5.12
N LEU A 72 -12.51 -3.29 5.74
CA LEU A 72 -12.79 -4.56 6.41
C LEU A 72 -12.75 -5.75 5.41
N TRP A 73 -13.38 -5.59 4.25
CA TRP A 73 -13.34 -6.61 3.19
C TRP A 73 -11.90 -6.85 2.71
N PHE A 74 -11.12 -5.78 2.52
CA PHE A 74 -9.74 -5.84 2.04
C PHE A 74 -8.86 -6.62 3.02
N VAL A 75 -8.89 -6.24 4.31
CA VAL A 75 -8.12 -6.90 5.38
C VAL A 75 -8.45 -8.39 5.47
N LYS A 76 -9.74 -8.74 5.51
CA LYS A 76 -10.19 -10.14 5.57
C LYS A 76 -9.73 -10.94 4.34
N SER A 77 -9.79 -10.32 3.16
CA SER A 77 -9.39 -10.96 1.90
C SER A 77 -7.89 -11.22 1.85
N VAL A 78 -7.06 -10.22 2.19
CA VAL A 78 -5.59 -10.38 2.24
C VAL A 78 -5.18 -11.36 3.33
N LYS A 79 -5.80 -11.30 4.51
CA LYS A 79 -5.56 -12.24 5.61
C LYS A 79 -5.77 -13.68 5.16
N LYS A 80 -6.95 -13.99 4.61
CA LYS A 80 -7.30 -15.35 4.15
C LYS A 80 -6.27 -15.92 3.17
N HIS A 81 -5.86 -15.13 2.17
CA HIS A 81 -4.87 -15.58 1.20
C HIS A 81 -3.46 -15.72 1.79
N THR A 82 -3.08 -14.82 2.69
CA THR A 82 -1.77 -14.85 3.32
C THR A 82 -1.65 -16.06 4.25
N GLU A 83 -2.64 -16.30 5.11
CA GLU A 83 -2.67 -17.47 5.99
C GLU A 83 -2.67 -18.78 5.21
N PHE A 84 -3.46 -18.88 4.12
CA PHE A 84 -3.44 -20.06 3.26
C PHE A 84 -2.06 -20.30 2.63
N GLY A 85 -1.43 -19.24 2.11
CA GLY A 85 -0.09 -19.30 1.54
C GLY A 85 0.96 -19.72 2.58
N MET A 86 0.90 -19.15 3.79
CA MET A 86 1.78 -19.51 4.89
C MET A 86 1.56 -20.96 5.35
N LYS A 87 0.32 -21.43 5.47
CA LYS A 87 0.01 -22.83 5.78
C LYS A 87 0.62 -23.79 4.77
N THR A 88 0.56 -23.44 3.49
CA THR A 88 1.16 -24.24 2.41
C THR A 88 2.68 -24.21 2.49
N ALA A 89 3.29 -23.04 2.68
CA ALA A 89 4.75 -22.89 2.79
C ALA A 89 5.33 -23.67 3.99
N PHE A 90 4.66 -23.66 5.14
CA PHE A 90 5.05 -24.45 6.31
C PHE A 90 4.91 -25.95 6.05
N ARG A 91 3.78 -26.38 5.47
CA ARG A 91 3.54 -27.80 5.17
C ARG A 91 4.58 -28.37 4.20
N GLU A 92 4.92 -27.63 3.15
CA GLU A 92 5.99 -28.03 2.20
C GLU A 92 7.36 -28.12 2.89
N ALA A 93 7.58 -27.36 3.97
CA ALA A 93 8.76 -27.47 4.81
C ALA A 93 8.65 -28.57 5.89
N GLY A 94 7.61 -29.39 5.91
CA GLY A 94 7.41 -30.41 6.95
C GLY A 94 7.07 -29.84 8.33
N LEU A 95 6.59 -28.59 8.38
CA LEU A 95 6.26 -27.87 9.60
C LEU A 95 4.75 -27.65 9.70
N LYS A 96 4.25 -27.59 10.93
CA LYS A 96 2.86 -27.20 11.20
C LYS A 96 2.81 -25.71 11.53
N LEU A 97 1.97 -24.95 10.83
CA LEU A 97 1.66 -23.58 11.20
C LEU A 97 0.64 -23.57 12.34
N ASN A 98 1.00 -22.98 13.48
CA ASN A 98 0.14 -22.86 14.67
C ASN A 98 -0.15 -21.40 15.05
N ALA A 99 -0.01 -20.48 14.10
CA ALA A 99 -0.23 -19.05 14.31
C ALA A 99 -1.13 -18.47 13.23
N ASP A 100 -1.95 -17.51 13.63
CA ASP A 100 -2.79 -16.68 12.77
C ASP A 100 -2.32 -15.21 12.87
N VAL A 101 -2.88 -14.33 12.03
CA VAL A 101 -2.59 -12.89 12.14
C VAL A 101 -3.13 -12.34 13.48
N PRO A 102 -2.32 -11.65 14.30
CA PRO A 102 -2.78 -11.05 15.55
C PRO A 102 -3.86 -10.00 15.34
N LYS A 103 -4.85 -9.95 16.24
CA LYS A 103 -6.03 -9.08 16.08
C LYS A 103 -5.69 -7.59 15.99
N ASN A 104 -4.71 -7.14 16.78
CA ASN A 104 -4.24 -5.74 16.75
C ASN A 104 -3.57 -5.38 15.42
N THR A 105 -2.90 -6.35 14.78
CA THR A 105 -2.30 -6.15 13.44
C THR A 105 -3.40 -5.97 12.39
N GLU A 106 -4.46 -6.78 12.42
CA GLU A 106 -5.62 -6.60 11.53
C GLU A 106 -6.25 -5.22 11.71
N LEU A 107 -6.50 -4.82 12.96
CA LEU A 107 -7.15 -3.55 13.29
C LEU A 107 -6.30 -2.37 12.81
N GLY A 108 -4.98 -2.43 12.99
CA GLY A 108 -4.07 -1.40 12.49
C GLY A 108 -4.16 -1.22 10.96
N VAL A 109 -4.15 -2.32 10.21
CA VAL A 109 -4.28 -2.27 8.74
C VAL A 109 -5.66 -1.75 8.33
N GLU A 110 -6.71 -2.14 9.03
CA GLU A 110 -8.07 -1.66 8.76
C GLU A 110 -8.16 -0.14 8.95
N ILE A 111 -7.61 0.39 10.04
CA ILE A 111 -7.59 1.83 10.34
C ILE A 111 -6.77 2.59 9.29
N GLU A 112 -5.58 2.10 8.93
CA GLU A 112 -4.74 2.70 7.88
C GLU A 112 -5.51 2.77 6.55
N ASN A 113 -6.13 1.68 6.14
CA ASN A 113 -6.87 1.62 4.88
C ASN A 113 -8.12 2.50 4.90
N ARG A 114 -8.85 2.55 6.02
CA ARG A 114 -9.99 3.46 6.19
C ARG A 114 -9.55 4.91 6.00
N SER A 115 -8.44 5.31 6.62
CA SER A 115 -7.85 6.65 6.48
C SER A 115 -7.42 6.95 5.04
N LEU A 116 -6.72 6.01 4.38
CA LEU A 116 -6.32 6.16 2.99
C LEU A 116 -7.50 6.36 2.05
N ILE A 117 -8.58 5.61 2.24
CA ILE A 117 -9.80 5.75 1.43
C ILE A 117 -10.44 7.13 1.63
N ARG A 118 -10.52 7.62 2.87
CA ARG A 118 -11.05 8.95 3.18
C ARG A 118 -10.19 10.09 2.62
N SER A 119 -8.87 9.89 2.50
CA SER A 119 -7.97 10.87 1.88
C SER A 119 -8.17 11.09 0.38
N ILE A 120 -8.89 10.18 -0.30
CA ILE A 120 -9.15 10.26 -1.75
C ILE A 120 -10.02 11.48 -2.10
N PRO A 121 -11.25 11.63 -1.54
CA PRO A 121 -12.10 12.78 -1.81
C PRO A 121 -11.46 14.07 -1.31
N GLU A 122 -10.82 14.09 -0.14
CA GLU A 122 -10.16 15.28 0.42
C GLU A 122 -9.17 15.90 -0.57
N LYS A 123 -8.26 15.08 -1.09
CA LYS A 123 -7.32 15.53 -2.11
C LYS A 123 -8.03 15.93 -3.38
N TYR A 124 -8.96 15.12 -3.90
CA TYR A 124 -9.70 15.45 -5.11
C TYR A 124 -10.33 16.85 -5.01
N PHE A 125 -11.09 17.11 -3.95
CA PHE A 125 -11.80 18.37 -3.73
C PHE A 125 -10.88 19.57 -3.57
N THR A 126 -9.73 19.43 -2.91
CA THR A 126 -8.72 20.51 -2.85
C THR A 126 -8.35 21.00 -4.27
N GLY A 127 -8.22 20.07 -5.21
CA GLY A 127 -7.92 20.42 -6.61
C GLY A 127 -9.13 20.98 -7.35
N ILE A 128 -10.33 20.47 -7.08
CA ILE A 128 -11.57 20.99 -7.68
C ILE A 128 -11.86 22.43 -7.23
N GLU A 129 -11.61 22.76 -5.96
CA GLU A 129 -11.74 24.13 -5.46
C GLU A 129 -10.82 25.09 -6.21
N THR A 130 -9.55 24.69 -6.39
CA THR A 130 -8.57 25.46 -7.17
C THR A 130 -9.05 25.65 -8.61
N ILE A 131 -9.48 24.57 -9.28
CA ILE A 131 -10.00 24.60 -10.66
C ILE A 131 -11.20 25.53 -10.78
N ALA A 132 -12.17 25.43 -9.87
CA ALA A 132 -13.37 26.26 -9.91
C ALA A 132 -13.06 27.75 -9.69
N MET A 133 -12.13 28.07 -8.79
CA MET A 133 -11.69 29.46 -8.58
C MET A 133 -10.98 30.03 -9.81
N MET A 134 -10.04 29.27 -10.41
CA MET A 134 -9.36 29.70 -11.64
C MET A 134 -10.35 29.91 -12.78
N ALA A 135 -11.31 28.99 -12.94
CA ALA A 135 -12.31 29.08 -13.99
C ALA A 135 -13.16 30.36 -13.89
N LEU A 136 -13.51 30.79 -12.68
CA LEU A 136 -14.25 32.03 -12.45
C LEU A 136 -13.37 33.28 -12.65
N LEU A 137 -12.15 33.26 -12.12
CA LEU A 137 -11.23 34.41 -12.18
C LEU A 137 -10.80 34.73 -13.62
N TYR A 138 -10.55 33.70 -14.43
CA TYR A 138 -10.06 33.84 -15.80
C TYR A 138 -11.16 33.70 -16.86
N GLY A 139 -12.43 33.58 -16.45
CA GLY A 139 -13.57 33.50 -17.39
C GLY A 139 -13.52 32.28 -18.32
N TRP A 140 -13.17 31.10 -17.80
CA TRP A 140 -13.06 29.88 -18.61
C TRP A 140 -14.39 29.46 -19.24
N SER A 141 -14.31 28.85 -20.42
CA SER A 141 -15.46 28.20 -21.05
C SER A 141 -15.90 26.96 -20.25
N LYS A 142 -17.13 26.51 -20.50
CA LYS A 142 -17.68 25.28 -19.89
C LYS A 142 -16.84 24.05 -20.24
N GLU A 143 -16.34 24.00 -21.48
CA GLU A 143 -15.50 22.93 -22.03
C GLU A 143 -14.15 22.90 -21.31
N THR A 144 -13.52 24.08 -21.13
CA THR A 144 -12.25 24.21 -20.42
C THR A 144 -12.38 23.73 -18.98
N LEU A 145 -13.45 24.11 -18.28
CA LEU A 145 -13.72 23.64 -16.92
C LEU A 145 -13.93 22.12 -16.88
N ALA A 146 -14.69 21.56 -17.83
CA ALA A 146 -14.93 20.12 -17.92
C ALA A 146 -13.62 19.34 -18.11
N ASP A 147 -12.73 19.83 -18.98
CA ASP A 147 -11.43 19.22 -19.25
C ASP A 147 -10.52 19.22 -18.01
N GLU A 148 -10.45 20.32 -17.27
CA GLU A 148 -9.66 20.39 -16.04
C GLU A 148 -10.20 19.47 -14.93
N ILE A 149 -11.52 19.41 -14.76
CA ILE A 149 -12.15 18.43 -13.85
C ILE A 149 -11.80 16.99 -14.28
N GLN A 150 -11.80 16.71 -15.59
CA GLN A 150 -11.47 15.40 -16.13
C GLN A 150 -9.98 15.06 -15.93
N LYS A 151 -9.07 16.02 -16.06
CA LYS A 151 -7.64 15.86 -15.70
C LYS A 151 -7.50 15.53 -14.22
N ARG A 152 -8.21 16.25 -13.35
CA ARG A 152 -8.21 15.99 -11.90
C ARG A 152 -8.71 14.59 -11.57
N TYR A 153 -9.77 14.13 -12.23
CA TYR A 153 -10.28 12.77 -12.12
C TYR A 153 -9.23 11.71 -12.50
N ARG A 154 -8.53 11.88 -13.63
CA ARG A 154 -7.47 10.95 -14.06
C ARG A 154 -6.36 10.81 -13.03
N ILE A 155 -5.97 11.91 -12.37
CA ILE A 155 -5.00 11.89 -11.26
C ILE A 155 -5.54 11.07 -10.08
N THR A 156 -6.80 11.28 -9.69
CA THR A 156 -7.42 10.54 -8.59
C THR A 156 -7.54 9.05 -8.89
N ILE A 157 -7.87 8.65 -10.12
CA ILE A 157 -7.89 7.23 -10.53
C ILE A 157 -6.49 6.61 -10.52
N ARG A 158 -5.44 7.34 -10.90
CA ARG A 158 -4.07 6.86 -10.75
C ARG A 158 -3.73 6.63 -9.27
N ARG A 159 -4.15 7.53 -8.38
CA ARG A 159 -3.98 7.38 -6.93
C ARG A 159 -4.67 6.12 -6.40
N THR A 160 -5.88 5.77 -6.84
CA THR A 160 -6.54 4.53 -6.38
C THR A 160 -5.79 3.27 -6.80
N LYS A 161 -5.20 3.25 -8.01
CA LYS A 161 -4.32 2.15 -8.47
C LYS A 161 -3.09 2.02 -7.56
N ILE A 162 -2.46 3.13 -7.21
CA ILE A 162 -1.29 3.14 -6.33
C ILE A 162 -1.66 2.62 -4.94
N ILE A 163 -2.74 3.15 -4.34
CA ILE A 163 -3.22 2.70 -3.01
C ILE A 163 -3.48 1.20 -3.01
N ALA A 164 -4.26 0.68 -3.98
CA ALA A 164 -4.60 -0.73 -4.02
C ALA A 164 -3.34 -1.61 -4.14
N SER A 165 -2.42 -1.25 -5.03
CA SER A 165 -1.20 -2.02 -5.26
C SER A 165 -0.23 -1.95 -4.07
N ASP A 166 -0.03 -0.77 -3.49
CA ASP A 166 0.82 -0.55 -2.33
C ASP A 166 0.31 -1.32 -1.11
N GLN A 167 -0.97 -1.13 -0.77
CA GLN A 167 -1.57 -1.72 0.41
C GLN A 167 -1.67 -3.23 0.32
N THR A 168 -1.95 -3.81 -0.87
CA THR A 168 -1.93 -5.27 -1.04
C THR A 168 -0.55 -5.85 -0.74
N HIS A 169 0.51 -5.21 -1.22
CA HIS A 169 1.88 -5.68 -0.97
C HIS A 169 2.29 -5.50 0.48
N LYS A 170 2.08 -4.30 1.05
CA LYS A 170 2.40 -3.98 2.44
C LYS A 170 1.67 -4.91 3.42
N THR A 171 0.37 -5.10 3.21
CA THR A 171 -0.46 -5.93 4.11
C THR A 171 -0.05 -7.39 4.06
N THR A 172 0.25 -7.94 2.87
CA THR A 172 0.73 -9.33 2.75
C THR A 172 2.06 -9.52 3.49
N GLU A 173 3.05 -8.64 3.30
CA GLU A 173 4.34 -8.77 3.99
C GLU A 173 4.21 -8.55 5.51
N LEU A 174 3.37 -7.61 5.94
CA LEU A 174 3.08 -7.39 7.36
C LEU A 174 2.45 -8.63 8.01
N PHE A 175 1.44 -9.24 7.37
CA PHE A 175 0.79 -10.44 7.89
C PHE A 175 1.72 -11.65 7.90
N LYS A 176 2.52 -11.85 6.85
CA LYS A 176 3.57 -12.88 6.85
C LYS A 176 4.51 -12.70 8.04
N ARG A 177 4.97 -11.47 8.28
CA ARG A 177 5.90 -11.16 9.37
C ARG A 177 5.26 -11.45 10.72
N ALA A 178 4.03 -11.00 10.93
CA ALA A 178 3.30 -11.26 12.16
C ALA A 178 3.14 -12.78 12.42
N ILE A 179 2.71 -13.54 11.42
CA ILE A 179 2.58 -15.01 11.52
C ILE A 179 3.92 -15.67 11.85
N CYS A 180 5.03 -15.23 11.24
CA CYS A 180 6.37 -15.74 11.54
C CYS A 180 6.76 -15.48 12.99
N LEU A 181 6.58 -14.25 13.48
CA LEU A 181 6.94 -13.87 14.85
C LEU A 181 6.13 -14.66 15.88
N GLU A 182 4.81 -14.82 15.66
CA GLU A 182 3.95 -15.68 16.48
C GLU A 182 4.39 -17.15 16.44
N SER A 183 4.92 -17.61 15.31
CA SER A 183 5.51 -18.95 15.15
C SER A 183 6.95 -19.05 15.67
N LYS A 184 7.47 -18.03 16.37
CA LYS A 184 8.85 -17.94 16.88
C LYS A 184 9.92 -18.04 15.78
N ILE A 185 9.57 -17.65 14.56
CA ILE A 185 10.51 -17.48 13.45
C ILE A 185 10.83 -15.99 13.33
N TRP A 186 12.04 -15.62 13.71
CA TRP A 186 12.50 -14.24 13.72
C TRP A 186 13.50 -13.91 12.61
N LEU A 187 13.87 -14.87 11.75
CA LEU A 187 14.78 -14.62 10.63
C LEU A 187 14.02 -14.61 9.31
N GLY A 188 14.36 -13.63 8.47
CA GLY A 188 13.89 -13.55 7.10
C GLY A 188 15.06 -13.22 6.17
N LYS A 189 14.99 -13.70 4.93
CA LYS A 189 15.89 -13.29 3.86
C LYS A 189 15.16 -12.31 2.97
N TRP A 190 15.74 -11.12 2.80
CA TRP A 190 15.20 -10.10 1.92
C TRP A 190 15.22 -10.60 0.48
N GLN A 191 14.12 -10.38 -0.23
CA GLN A 191 13.98 -10.73 -1.63
C GLN A 191 13.50 -9.50 -2.40
N TYR A 192 14.42 -8.95 -3.18
CA TYR A 192 14.14 -7.90 -4.11
C TYR A 192 13.25 -8.42 -5.25
N THR A 193 12.50 -7.51 -5.87
CA THR A 193 11.76 -7.83 -7.09
C THR A 193 12.00 -6.74 -8.12
N TYR A 194 12.37 -7.16 -9.33
CA TYR A 194 12.55 -6.29 -10.51
C TYR A 194 11.22 -5.76 -11.07
N ARG A 195 10.25 -5.44 -10.20
CA ARG A 195 8.88 -5.02 -10.56
C ARG A 195 8.61 -3.54 -10.31
N SER A 196 9.61 -2.79 -9.84
CA SER A 196 9.50 -1.32 -9.67
C SER A 196 10.00 -0.62 -10.92
N GLU A 197 9.24 0.38 -11.40
CA GLU A 197 9.66 1.27 -12.48
C GLU A 197 10.89 2.10 -12.08
N HIS A 198 10.99 2.46 -10.80
CA HIS A 198 12.15 3.10 -10.21
C HIS A 198 12.69 2.20 -9.10
N PRO A 199 13.70 1.36 -9.39
CA PRO A 199 14.30 0.49 -8.38
C PRO A 199 15.05 1.34 -7.35
N ARG A 200 14.97 0.95 -6.06
CA ARG A 200 15.81 1.53 -5.01
C ARG A 200 17.10 0.71 -4.95
N GLU A 201 18.24 1.34 -5.17
CA GLU A 201 19.54 0.66 -5.16
C GLU A 201 19.82 0.00 -3.82
N GLU A 202 19.43 0.64 -2.72
CA GLU A 202 19.55 0.11 -1.36
C GLU A 202 18.83 -1.23 -1.25
N HIS A 203 17.62 -1.34 -1.81
CA HIS A 203 16.83 -2.57 -1.77
C HIS A 203 17.39 -3.67 -2.68
N ILE A 204 18.12 -3.31 -3.74
CA ILE A 204 18.86 -4.27 -4.58
C ILE A 204 20.05 -4.80 -3.78
N ARG A 205 20.81 -3.91 -3.12
CA ARG A 205 21.93 -4.30 -2.24
C ARG A 205 21.49 -5.18 -1.07
N MET A 206 20.29 -4.97 -0.56
CA MET A 206 19.70 -5.82 0.47
C MET A 206 19.27 -7.21 -0.02
N ASP A 207 19.17 -7.45 -1.33
CA ASP A 207 18.71 -8.73 -1.84
C ASP A 207 19.58 -9.89 -1.33
N GLY A 208 18.93 -10.95 -0.86
CA GLY A 208 19.61 -12.10 -0.25
C GLY A 208 20.11 -11.88 1.18
N THR A 209 20.02 -10.67 1.74
CA THR A 209 20.45 -10.40 3.12
C THR A 209 19.50 -11.05 4.11
N VAL A 210 20.04 -11.82 5.07
CA VAL A 210 19.28 -12.36 6.19
C VAL A 210 19.22 -11.32 7.31
N PHE A 211 18.03 -11.06 7.82
CA PHE A 211 17.77 -10.03 8.82
C PHE A 211 16.77 -10.50 9.88
N ASP A 212 16.76 -9.79 11.01
CA ASP A 212 15.81 -10.02 12.09
C ASP A 212 14.45 -9.38 11.76
N LEU A 213 13.39 -10.19 11.70
CA LEU A 213 12.00 -9.80 11.46
C LEU A 213 11.43 -8.88 12.56
N ARG A 214 12.09 -8.77 13.71
CA ARG A 214 11.75 -7.81 14.77
C ARG A 214 12.36 -6.43 14.52
N LYS A 215 13.45 -6.35 13.76
CA LYS A 215 14.24 -5.13 13.56
C LYS A 215 14.09 -4.54 12.14
N GLY A 216 14.13 -5.38 11.11
CA GLY A 216 14.19 -4.96 9.71
C GLY A 216 15.62 -4.85 9.17
N CYS A 217 15.76 -4.39 7.92
CA CYS A 217 17.04 -4.08 7.27
C CYS A 217 17.29 -2.58 7.31
N TYR A 218 18.51 -2.14 7.58
CA TYR A 218 18.84 -0.72 7.58
C TYR A 218 18.93 -0.18 6.15
N ASP A 219 18.08 0.80 5.81
CA ASP A 219 18.12 1.52 4.54
C ASP A 219 18.89 2.83 4.73
N GLU A 220 20.10 2.91 4.18
CA GLU A 220 20.99 4.08 4.31
C GLU A 220 20.37 5.35 3.71
N LYS A 221 19.56 5.23 2.67
CA LYS A 221 18.95 6.37 1.99
C LYS A 221 17.76 6.92 2.75
N VAL A 222 17.02 6.06 3.44
CA VAL A 222 15.93 6.48 4.34
C VAL A 222 16.47 6.86 5.72
N GLY A 223 17.62 6.30 6.12
CA GLY A 223 18.26 6.53 7.42
C GLY A 223 17.63 5.70 8.55
N GLU A 224 16.82 4.68 8.26
CA GLU A 224 16.08 3.89 9.23
C GLU A 224 16.02 2.39 8.88
N TYR A 225 15.61 1.57 9.85
CA TYR A 225 15.33 0.16 9.58
C TYR A 225 13.96 0.01 8.92
N VAL A 226 13.93 -0.66 7.77
CA VAL A 226 12.73 -0.89 6.97
C VAL A 226 12.46 -2.38 6.78
N PHE A 227 11.20 -2.69 6.55
CA PHE A 227 10.75 -4.02 6.14
C PHE A 227 10.44 -4.06 4.63
N PRO A 228 10.49 -5.25 4.01
CA PRO A 228 10.02 -5.41 2.65
C PRO A 228 8.57 -4.92 2.50
N SER A 229 8.27 -4.23 1.39
CA SER A 229 6.97 -3.60 1.11
C SER A 229 6.50 -2.52 2.11
N GLN A 230 7.34 -2.06 3.06
CA GLN A 230 6.98 -0.97 3.98
C GLN A 230 6.92 0.39 3.29
N LEU A 231 7.94 0.71 2.49
CA LEU A 231 8.01 1.98 1.78
C LEU A 231 7.02 2.02 0.62
N VAL A 232 6.51 3.23 0.32
CA VAL A 232 5.51 3.44 -0.73
C VAL A 232 5.98 2.85 -2.06
N SER A 233 5.11 2.10 -2.71
CA SER A 233 5.34 1.43 -3.99
C SER A 233 6.46 0.38 -3.98
N CYS A 234 6.98 0.00 -2.80
CA CYS A 234 7.92 -1.10 -2.68
C CYS A 234 7.21 -2.44 -2.93
N LYS A 235 7.84 -3.29 -3.74
CA LYS A 235 7.33 -4.64 -4.08
C LYS A 235 8.20 -5.77 -3.55
N CYS A 236 9.25 -5.41 -2.79
CA CYS A 236 10.14 -6.36 -2.14
C CYS A 236 9.36 -7.21 -1.14
N ASN A 237 9.89 -8.39 -0.87
CA ASN A 237 9.29 -9.36 0.04
C ASN A 237 10.39 -9.99 0.88
N PHE A 238 10.03 -10.84 1.85
CA PHE A 238 10.98 -11.76 2.45
C PHE A 238 10.52 -13.21 2.35
N VAL A 239 11.48 -14.13 2.46
CA VAL A 239 11.24 -15.53 2.77
C VAL A 239 11.67 -15.82 4.20
N PRO A 240 10.82 -16.48 5.02
CA PRO A 240 11.22 -16.91 6.36
C PRO A 240 12.39 -17.89 6.30
N VAL A 241 13.35 -17.74 7.22
CA VAL A 241 14.53 -18.59 7.34
C VAL A 241 14.49 -19.31 8.68
N ILE A 242 14.69 -20.62 8.64
CA ILE A 242 14.75 -21.47 9.82
C ILE A 242 16.20 -21.94 9.98
N PRO A 243 16.90 -21.55 11.05
CA PRO A 243 18.24 -22.03 11.32
C PRO A 243 18.19 -23.53 11.63
N GLU A 244 19.13 -24.30 11.07
CA GLU A 244 19.15 -25.76 11.24
C GLU A 244 19.90 -26.16 12.53
N PHE A 245 20.80 -25.30 13.03
CA PHE A 245 21.61 -25.56 14.23
C PHE A 245 21.80 -24.31 15.10
N ALA A 246 22.19 -24.52 16.37
CA ALA A 246 22.46 -23.45 17.32
C ALA A 246 23.68 -22.58 16.94
N ASP A 247 24.65 -23.13 16.20
CA ASP A 247 25.83 -22.38 15.74
C ASP A 247 25.53 -21.44 14.56
N ASP A 248 24.51 -21.76 13.75
CA ASP A 248 23.99 -20.83 12.73
C ASP A 248 23.39 -19.59 13.40
N LEU A 249 22.69 -19.77 14.53
CA LEU A 249 22.16 -18.68 15.33
C LEU A 249 23.27 -17.78 15.88
N LYS A 250 24.39 -18.34 16.40
CA LYS A 250 25.53 -17.54 16.87
C LYS A 250 26.16 -16.72 15.75
N LYS A 251 26.43 -17.33 14.59
CA LYS A 251 26.98 -16.60 13.42
C LYS A 251 26.06 -15.48 12.94
N ILE A 252 24.74 -15.65 13.05
CA ILE A 252 23.76 -14.63 12.64
C ILE A 252 23.64 -13.50 13.67
N VAL A 253 23.70 -13.83 14.97
CA VAL A 253 23.61 -12.84 16.07
C VAL A 253 24.91 -12.04 16.22
N GLU A 254 26.06 -12.71 16.16
CA GLU A 254 27.39 -12.08 16.24
C GLU A 254 27.78 -11.42 14.90
N GLY A 255 27.28 -11.96 13.78
CA GLY A 255 27.46 -11.44 12.43
C GLY A 255 26.65 -10.20 12.08
N GLY A 256 25.90 -9.61 13.02
CA GLY A 256 25.30 -8.28 12.88
C GLY A 256 26.31 -7.16 12.59
N SER A 257 27.62 -7.47 12.67
CA SER A 257 28.73 -6.61 12.23
C SER A 257 29.46 -7.10 10.96
N TYR A 258 29.16 -8.29 10.43
CA TYR A 258 29.91 -8.95 9.36
C TYR A 258 29.45 -8.64 7.92
N PHE A 259 28.36 -7.91 7.72
CA PHE A 259 27.82 -7.65 6.37
C PHE A 259 28.59 -6.58 5.56
N LYS A 260 29.72 -6.06 6.04
CA LYS A 260 30.59 -5.15 5.27
C LYS A 260 31.49 -5.84 4.24
N ASN A 261 31.63 -7.17 4.22
CA ASN A 261 32.72 -7.84 3.49
C ASN A 261 32.33 -8.83 2.36
N ILE A 262 31.12 -8.78 1.79
CA ILE A 262 30.79 -9.55 0.56
C ILE A 262 30.80 -8.65 -0.71
N ALA A 263 31.21 -7.37 -0.60
CA ALA A 263 31.39 -6.49 -1.75
C ALA A 263 32.83 -6.50 -2.35
N ARG A 264 33.70 -7.44 -1.94
CA ARG A 264 35.03 -7.61 -2.52
C ARG A 264 35.34 -9.08 -2.75
N GLY A 265 34.96 -9.60 -3.92
CA GLY A 265 35.23 -11.00 -4.25
C GLY A 265 34.71 -11.47 -5.60
N SER A 266 34.99 -10.74 -6.68
CA SER A 266 35.00 -11.32 -8.03
C SER A 266 35.97 -10.53 -8.92
N ASN A 267 37.26 -10.66 -8.63
CA ASN A 267 38.30 -10.59 -9.66
C ASN A 267 38.62 -12.04 -10.00
N TYR A 268 38.04 -12.55 -11.08
CA TYR A 268 38.63 -13.47 -12.06
C TYR A 268 37.80 -13.35 -13.33
#